data_AF-A0A841CE21-F1
#
_entry.id   AF-A0A841CE21-F1
#
_cell.length_a   1.000
_cell.length_b   1.000
_cell.length_c   1.000
_cell.angle_alpha   90.00
_cell.angle_beta   90.00
_cell.angle_gamma   90.00
#
_symmetry.space_group_name_H-M   'P 1'
#
loop_
_entity.id
_entity.type
_entity.pdbx_description
1 polymer ?
#
loop_
_entity_poly.entity_id
_entity_poly.type
_entity_poly.pdbx_seq_one_letter_code
_entity_poly.pdbx_strand_id
1 'polypeptide(L)' 'MGNEVSERREWLVRCATNRGEPAVCSIEVSRGVIEFFGPGDTFCFGLDGELIADFRASLDEAAKRVEADVALV' A
#
# COMPACT_ATOMS: atom_id res chain seq x y z
N MET A 1 -2.43 -9.94 33.73
CA MET A 1 -3.22 -10.36 32.55
C MET A 1 -2.85 -9.42 31.43
N GLY A 2 -2.34 -9.97 30.33
CA GLY A 2 -1.54 -9.25 29.33
C GLY A 2 -2.22 -8.02 28.74
N ASN A 3 -1.44 -6.95 28.56
CA ASN A 3 -1.79 -5.89 27.64
C ASN A 3 -1.82 -6.49 26.23
N GLU A 4 -3.00 -6.85 25.73
CA GLU A 4 -3.21 -6.98 24.29
C GLU A 4 -2.99 -5.58 23.70
N VAL A 5 -1.77 -5.36 23.23
CA VAL A 5 -1.48 -4.26 22.32
C VAL A 5 -2.40 -4.49 21.13
N SER A 6 -3.44 -3.67 20.98
CA SER A 6 -4.16 -3.60 19.70
C SER A 6 -3.13 -3.21 18.66
N GLU A 7 -2.61 -4.22 17.95
CA GLU A 7 -1.55 -4.12 16.96
C GLU A 7 -1.91 -3.03 15.95
N ARG A 8 -0.97 -2.13 15.67
CA ARG A 8 -1.16 -0.98 14.77
C ARG A 8 -1.83 -1.44 13.46
N ARG A 9 -2.99 -0.84 13.13
CA ARG A 9 -3.78 -1.17 11.93
C ARG A 9 -3.57 -0.21 10.76
N GLU A 10 -2.62 0.71 10.88
CA GLU A 10 -2.38 1.77 9.90
C GLU A 10 -0.88 1.97 9.67
N TRP A 11 -0.51 2.02 8.39
CA TRP A 11 0.85 2.29 7.93
C TRP A 11 0.84 3.47 6.96
N LEU A 12 1.64 4.49 7.25
CA LEU A 12 1.79 5.66 6.39
C LEU A 12 2.84 5.40 5.30
N VAL A 13 2.49 5.70 4.06
CA VAL A 13 3.34 5.53 2.88
C VAL A 13 3.58 6.88 2.22
N ARG A 14 4.84 7.24 1.99
CA ARG A 14 5.18 8.41 1.17
C ARG A 14 4.80 8.11 -0.27
N CYS A 15 4.01 8.98 -0.85
CA CYS A 15 3.51 8.84 -2.21
C CYS A 15 3.58 10.21 -2.93
N ALA A 16 3.12 10.24 -4.17
CA ALA A 16 2.94 11.47 -4.91
C ALA A 16 1.47 11.58 -5.35
N THR A 17 0.96 12.81 -5.42
CA THR A 17 -0.35 13.08 -6.03
C THR A 17 -0.29 12.79 -7.54
N ASN A 18 -1.43 12.81 -8.22
CA ASN A 18 -1.48 12.75 -9.68
C ASN A 18 -0.78 13.93 -10.39
N ARG A 19 -0.36 14.97 -9.64
CA ARG A 19 0.44 16.10 -10.13
C ARG A 19 1.94 15.94 -9.85
N GLY A 20 2.34 14.84 -9.22
CA GLY A 20 3.73 14.58 -8.82
C GLY A 20 4.17 15.29 -7.53
N GLU A 21 3.24 15.92 -6.82
CA GLU A 21 3.54 16.62 -5.56
C GLU A 21 3.71 15.60 -4.41
N PRO A 22 4.70 15.74 -3.51
CA PRO A 22 4.87 14.85 -2.37
C PRO A 22 3.64 14.81 -1.47
N ALA A 23 3.23 13.61 -1.06
CA ALA A 23 2.06 13.38 -0.22
C ALA A 23 2.27 12.18 0.72
N VAL A 24 1.27 11.93 1.56
CA VAL A 24 1.19 10.74 2.44
C VAL A 24 -0.12 10.02 2.14
N CYS A 25 0.00 8.72 1.93
CA CYS A 25 -1.08 7.75 1.75
C CYS A 25 -1.11 6.84 2.99
N SER A 26 -2.21 6.13 3.24
CA SER A 26 -2.28 5.12 4.30
C SER A 26 -2.64 3.75 3.75
N ILE A 27 -2.12 2.71 4.39
CA ILE A 27 -2.57 1.34 4.27
C ILE A 27 -3.19 0.97 5.61
N GLU A 28 -4.42 0.49 5.59
CA GLU A 28 -5.15 0.12 6.79
C GLU A 28 -5.58 -1.34 6.77
N VAL A 29 -5.75 -1.95 7.94
CA VAL A 29 -6.25 -3.31 8.08
C VAL A 29 -7.51 -3.33 8.93
N SER A 30 -8.63 -3.69 8.31
CA SER A 30 -9.91 -3.81 8.98
C SER A 30 -10.61 -5.11 8.56
N ARG A 31 -11.05 -5.91 9.55
CA ARG A 31 -11.84 -7.14 9.34
C ARG A 31 -11.26 -8.14 8.33
N GLY A 32 -9.93 -8.25 8.25
CA GLY A 32 -9.24 -9.16 7.32
C GLY A 32 -9.07 -8.61 5.90
N VAL A 33 -9.37 -7.32 5.70
CA VAL A 33 -9.19 -6.59 4.44
C VAL A 33 -8.07 -5.58 4.62
N ILE A 34 -7.18 -5.50 3.64
CA ILE A 34 -6.22 -4.39 3.50
C ILE A 34 -6.91 -3.30 2.68
N GLU A 35 -6.93 -2.07 3.17
CA GLU A 35 -7.51 -0.91 2.51
C GLU A 35 -6.41 0.10 2.19
N PHE A 36 -6.42 0.63 0.96
CA PHE A 36 -5.48 1.65 0.52
C PHE A 36 -6.20 2.99 0.42
N PHE A 37 -5.65 4.00 1.09
CA PHE A 37 -6.14 5.37 1.00
C PHE A 37 -5.07 6.28 0.40
N GLY A 38 -5.48 7.01 -0.63
CA GLY A 38 -4.69 8.09 -1.20
C GLY A 38 -4.64 9.32 -0.30
N PRO A 39 -3.99 10.40 -0.75
CA PRO A 39 -3.88 11.63 0.04
C PRO A 39 -5.23 12.18 0.47
N GLY A 40 -5.34 12.58 1.74
CA GLY A 40 -6.60 13.08 2.33
C GLY A 40 -7.64 11.98 2.56
N ASP A 41 -7.19 10.79 2.96
CA ASP A 41 -8.00 9.63 3.33
C ASP A 41 -9.00 9.21 2.25
N THR A 42 -8.64 9.40 0.98
CA THR A 42 -9.48 9.03 -0.15
C THR A 42 -9.31 7.54 -0.45
N PHE A 43 -10.36 6.75 -0.25
CA PHE A 43 -10.33 5.31 -0.56
C PHE A 43 -9.95 5.06 -2.03
N CYS A 44 -8.96 4.20 -2.24
CA CYS A 44 -8.53 3.76 -3.56
C CYS A 44 -9.10 2.37 -3.89
N PHE A 45 -8.74 1.37 -3.10
CA PHE A 45 -9.19 -0.02 -3.26
C PHE A 45 -8.92 -0.84 -1.99
N GLY A 46 -9.53 -2.02 -1.90
CA GLY A 46 -9.30 -2.99 -0.83
C GLY A 46 -8.92 -4.37 -1.37
N LEU A 47 -8.20 -5.15 -0.57
CA LEU A 47 -7.74 -6.49 -0.88
C LEU A 47 -8.10 -7.45 0.27
N ASP A 48 -8.73 -8.57 -0.07
CA ASP A 48 -8.97 -9.68 0.85
C ASP A 48 -8.20 -10.94 0.37
N GLY A 49 -8.15 -11.95 1.24
CA GLY A 49 -7.72 -13.33 0.94
C GLY A 49 -6.78 -13.51 -0.26
N GLU A 50 -7.34 -13.95 -1.39
CA GLU A 50 -6.63 -14.27 -2.63
C GLU A 50 -6.11 -13.02 -3.36
N LEU A 51 -6.83 -11.90 -3.30
CA LEU A 51 -6.42 -10.63 -3.93
C LEU A 51 -5.10 -10.09 -3.36
N ILE A 52 -4.79 -10.40 -2.10
CA ILE A 52 -3.51 -10.03 -1.48
C ILE A 52 -2.34 -10.76 -2.16
N ALA A 53 -2.50 -12.03 -2.49
CA ALA A 53 -1.44 -12.82 -3.13
C ALA A 53 -1.17 -12.32 -4.56
N ASP A 54 -2.23 -12.09 -5.33
CA ASP A 54 -2.14 -11.60 -6.71
C ASP A 54 -1.58 -10.18 -6.78
N PHE A 55 -1.97 -9.31 -5.85
CA PHE A 55 -1.44 -7.96 -5.74
C PHE A 55 0.07 -7.97 -5.47
N ARG A 56 0.54 -8.82 -4.55
CA ARG A 56 1.97 -8.94 -4.24
C ARG A 56 2.78 -9.42 -5.43
N ALA A 57 2.30 -10.45 -6.14
CA ALA A 57 2.96 -10.93 -7.35
C ALA A 57 3.06 -9.83 -8.43
N SER A 58 1.96 -9.11 -8.66
CA SER A 58 1.93 -8.01 -9.64
C SER A 58 2.83 -6.85 -9.25
N LEU A 59 2.86 -6.49 -7.96
CA LEU A 59 3.72 -5.42 -7.44
C LEU A 59 5.20 -5.78 -7.57
N ASP A 60 5.58 -7.02 -7.27
CA ASP A 60 6.95 -7.51 -7.41
C ASP A 60 7.42 -7.47 -8.88
N GLU A 61 6.55 -7.83 -9.83
CA GLU A 61 6.84 -7.71 -11.26
C GLU A 61 7.01 -6.25 -11.70
N ALA A 62 6.13 -5.36 -11.24
CA ALA A 62 6.22 -3.93 -11.54
C ALA A 62 7.51 -3.31 -10.98
N ALA A 63 7.92 -3.69 -9.76
CA ALA A 63 9.15 -3.22 -9.14
C ALA A 63 10.39 -3.64 -9.94
N LYS A 64 10.48 -4.92 -10.34
CA LYS A 64 11.56 -5.41 -11.22
C LYS A 64 11.64 -4.65 -12.52
N ARG A 65 10.49 -4.27 -13.09
CA ARG A 65 10.45 -3.49 -14.33
C ARG A 65 11.03 -2.09 -14.13
N VAL A 66 10.65 -1.41 -13.05
CA VAL A 66 11.20 -0.07 -12.72
C VAL A 66 12.72 -0.12 -12.55
N GLU A 67 13.24 -1.12 -11.84
CA GLU A 67 14.69 -1.31 -11.67
C GLU A 67 15.41 -1.47 -13.02
N ALA A 68 14.84 -2.26 -13.93
CA ALA A 68 15.39 -2.45 -15.27
C ALA A 68 15.35 -1.16 -16.10
N ASP A 69 14.27 -0.38 -16.00
CA ASP A 69 14.13 0.88 -16.74
C ASP A 69 15.13 1.94 -16.24
N VAL A 70 15.38 2.02 -14.93
CA VAL A 70 16.38 2.95 -14.36
C VAL A 70 17.82 2.56 -14.72
N ALA A 71 18.13 1.26 -14.84
CA ALA A 71 19.46 0.79 -15.21
C ALA A 71 19.86 1.11 -16.66
N LEU A 72 18.91 1.54 -17.50
CA LEU A 72 19.13 1.90 -18.90
C LEU A 72 19.34 3.41 -19.12
N VAL A 73 19.24 4.22 -18.06
CA VAL A 73 19.41 5.68 -18.06
C VAL A 73 20.76 6.05 -17.46
#